data_AF-A0A8T0IMS6-F1
#
_entry.id   AF-A0A8T0IMS6-F1
#
_cell.length_a   1.000
_cell.length_b   1.000
_cell.length_c   1.000
_cell.angle_alpha   90.00
_cell.angle_beta   90.00
_cell.angle_gamma   90.00
#
_symmetry.space_group_name_H-M   'P 1'
#
loop_
_entity.id
_entity.type
_entity.pdbx_description
1 polymer ?
#
loop_
_entity_poly.entity_id
_entity_poly.type
_entity_poly.pdbx_seq_one_letter_code
_entity_poly.pdbx_strand_id
1 'polypeptide(L)'
;MAMQGRARIEVGGRVFVTGMETLEKAGKESNLYQTVSQSGQGWFDRDPDVFHVLLNMLRTGVVYPKPESLAALDRLIDEARFYGVEEFLRNAWGCAPLNGIDAEKAKPVIPSGIDVPRTLAAGEDGSLWVGHGSKITVYDWALRKQRTTLTELGAVDVMHRLTDDLVTCGASDLPGLHVYDVTQGVHSKSVSWTDANDPRVYNAIVHAIASNDSSVFASFESGQQLDNAVLMMDKTTLQVTREIGRQNGQAAHTKFATKLQWLPAKNLLFVGSVHGGSFGFSGYMRLWDLRADKIVWDWKEPNFQRTTRGVEQQDVFADMVVDEDLGAIFKVGVQSGAVSLADLRNLDTQDPWLELVEAIPLEKVVTGPNKKLMSYNKQVFLAREADVEVWAEVPLAESFRQREEKEYWETSFRRNLLEHRRHPGQMVTQMVAGGQRLFVARKDFQGVEVWETRK
;
A
#
# COMPACT_ATOMS: atom_id res chain seq x y z
N MET A 1 -38.03 38.86 15.30
CA MET A 1 -36.89 39.28 14.44
C MET A 1 -36.09 38.04 14.12
N ALA A 2 -36.10 37.59 12.87
CA ALA A 2 -35.33 36.42 12.43
C ALA A 2 -33.83 36.73 12.60
N MET A 3 -33.12 35.92 13.38
CA MET A 3 -31.66 35.98 13.46
C MET A 3 -31.08 35.53 12.11
N GLN A 4 -30.89 36.46 11.17
CA GLN A 4 -30.25 36.17 9.89
C GLN A 4 -28.84 35.63 10.14
N GLY A 5 -28.63 34.34 9.83
CA GLY A 5 -27.32 33.67 9.84
C GLY A 5 -26.95 32.87 11.10
N ARG A 6 -27.77 32.85 12.16
CA ARG A 6 -27.50 32.05 13.38
C ARG A 6 -28.53 30.95 13.58
N ALA A 7 -28.04 29.78 13.99
CA ALA A 7 -28.81 28.61 14.37
C ALA A 7 -28.74 28.38 15.88
N ARG A 8 -29.86 27.90 16.45
CA ARG A 8 -29.97 27.49 17.85
C ARG A 8 -30.26 25.99 17.94
N ILE A 9 -29.36 25.22 18.52
CA ILE A 9 -29.44 23.76 18.57
C ILE A 9 -29.49 23.33 20.03
N GLU A 10 -30.51 22.61 20.42
CA GLU A 10 -30.64 22.05 21.76
C GLU A 10 -30.29 20.56 21.73
N VAL A 11 -29.29 20.15 22.52
CA VAL A 11 -28.84 18.76 22.60
C VAL A 11 -28.84 18.33 24.06
N GLY A 12 -29.62 17.31 24.42
CA GLY A 12 -29.68 16.77 25.78
C GLY A 12 -29.96 17.83 26.86
N GLY A 13 -30.75 18.87 26.54
CA GLY A 13 -31.08 19.99 27.42
C GLY A 13 -30.06 21.14 27.45
N ARG A 14 -28.95 21.06 26.69
CA ARG A 14 -27.97 22.15 26.54
C ARG A 14 -28.17 22.88 25.21
N VAL A 15 -28.22 24.21 25.26
CA VAL A 15 -28.40 25.05 24.07
C VAL A 15 -27.04 25.48 23.51
N PHE A 16 -26.84 25.19 22.23
CA PHE A 16 -25.71 25.63 21.42
C PHE A 16 -26.17 26.69 20.42
N VAL A 17 -25.36 27.73 20.23
CA VAL A 17 -25.59 28.75 19.20
C VAL A 17 -24.43 28.72 18.22
N THR A 18 -24.72 28.62 16.93
CA THR A 18 -23.71 28.54 15.88
C THR A 18 -24.16 29.27 14.61
N GLY A 19 -23.25 29.50 13.66
CA GLY A 19 -23.58 30.10 12.36
C GLY A 19 -24.13 29.05 11.38
N MET A 20 -25.02 29.47 10.48
CA MET A 20 -25.52 28.59 9.40
C MET A 20 -24.38 28.09 8.50
N GLU A 21 -23.36 28.92 8.25
CA GLU A 21 -22.15 28.54 7.52
C GLU A 21 -21.42 27.33 8.14
N THR A 22 -21.39 27.21 9.47
CA THR A 22 -20.80 26.05 10.14
C THR A 22 -21.61 24.78 9.90
N LEU A 23 -22.94 24.89 9.80
CA LEU A 23 -23.82 23.76 9.51
C LEU A 23 -23.76 23.38 8.04
N GLU A 24 -23.55 24.33 7.14
CA GLU A 24 -23.33 24.04 5.71
C GLU A 24 -22.08 23.17 5.50
N LYS A 25 -21.03 23.35 6.33
CA LYS A 25 -19.84 22.47 6.34
C LYS A 25 -20.14 21.03 6.73
N ALA A 26 -21.22 20.78 7.48
CA ALA A 26 -21.67 19.43 7.80
C ALA A 26 -22.22 18.70 6.55
N GLY A 27 -22.53 19.42 5.48
CA GLY A 27 -23.16 18.91 4.27
C GLY A 27 -24.68 19.02 4.33
N LYS A 28 -25.30 19.31 3.19
CA LYS A 28 -26.76 19.55 3.10
C LYS A 28 -27.60 18.30 3.37
N GLU A 29 -27.01 17.13 3.15
CA GLU A 29 -27.62 15.83 3.43
C GLU A 29 -27.43 15.38 4.89
N SER A 30 -26.65 16.12 5.69
CA SER A 30 -26.45 15.77 7.10
C SER A 30 -27.75 15.96 7.88
N ASN A 31 -28.02 15.01 8.79
CA ASN A 31 -29.15 15.09 9.71
C ASN A 31 -29.12 16.39 10.54
N LEU A 32 -27.91 16.83 10.89
CA LEU A 32 -27.67 18.10 11.57
C LEU A 32 -28.17 19.30 10.75
N TYR A 33 -27.82 19.39 9.48
CA TYR A 33 -28.23 20.50 8.62
C TYR A 33 -29.72 20.44 8.28
N GLN A 34 -30.24 19.27 7.92
CA GLN A 34 -31.65 19.12 7.53
C GLN A 34 -32.61 19.52 8.66
N THR A 35 -32.30 19.13 9.89
CA THR A 35 -33.12 19.45 11.07
C THR A 35 -33.16 20.95 11.35
N VAL A 36 -32.03 21.65 11.18
CA VAL A 36 -31.89 23.06 11.59
C VAL A 36 -32.23 24.04 10.48
N SER A 37 -32.03 23.67 9.21
CA SER A 37 -32.11 24.57 8.05
C SER A 37 -33.48 25.20 7.82
N GLN A 38 -34.56 24.53 8.23
CA GLN A 38 -35.93 25.01 7.98
C GLN A 38 -36.38 26.11 8.95
N SER A 39 -35.99 26.02 10.21
CA SER A 39 -36.49 26.91 11.29
C SER A 39 -35.38 27.75 11.93
N GLY A 40 -34.11 27.49 11.60
CA GLY A 40 -32.95 28.00 12.33
C GLY A 40 -32.84 27.41 13.75
N GLN A 41 -33.63 26.38 14.07
CA GLN A 41 -33.66 25.73 15.37
C GLN A 41 -33.68 24.20 15.21
N GLY A 42 -33.00 23.47 16.09
CA GLY A 42 -33.02 22.01 16.10
C GLY A 42 -32.95 21.46 17.51
N TRP A 43 -33.53 20.27 17.73
CA TRP A 43 -33.49 19.56 19.00
C TRP A 43 -33.06 18.11 18.79
N PHE A 44 -32.16 17.63 19.66
CA PHE A 44 -31.63 16.27 19.63
C PHE A 44 -31.54 15.68 21.04
N ASP A 45 -32.09 14.49 21.24
CA ASP A 45 -31.97 13.72 22.49
C ASP A 45 -30.66 12.92 22.51
N ARG A 46 -29.53 13.63 22.61
CA ARG A 46 -28.17 13.06 22.52
C ARG A 46 -27.25 13.67 23.57
N ASP A 47 -26.01 13.17 23.64
CA ASP A 47 -25.00 13.66 24.57
C ASP A 47 -24.47 15.05 24.15
N PRO A 48 -24.70 16.11 24.94
CA PRO A 48 -24.24 17.45 24.61
C PRO A 48 -22.71 17.61 24.60
N ASP A 49 -21.97 16.79 25.35
CA ASP A 49 -20.51 16.94 25.46
C ASP A 49 -19.83 16.36 24.21
N VAL A 50 -20.32 15.24 23.67
CA VAL A 50 -19.83 14.70 22.40
C VAL A 50 -20.22 15.63 21.24
N PHE A 51 -21.46 16.15 21.24
CA PHE A 51 -21.88 17.12 20.24
C PHE A 51 -21.02 18.40 20.25
N HIS A 52 -20.60 18.87 21.43
CA HIS A 52 -19.71 20.03 21.53
C HIS A 52 -18.37 19.80 20.80
N VAL A 53 -17.79 18.59 20.89
CA VAL A 53 -16.57 18.23 20.16
C VAL A 53 -16.82 18.28 18.64
N LEU A 54 -17.93 17.68 18.18
CA LEU A 54 -18.27 17.67 16.76
C LEU A 54 -18.55 19.07 16.20
N LEU A 55 -19.26 19.89 16.97
CA LEU A 55 -19.55 21.27 16.59
C LEU A 55 -18.26 22.11 16.52
N ASN A 56 -17.33 21.93 17.45
CA ASN A 56 -16.04 22.60 17.41
C ASN A 56 -15.20 22.13 16.23
N MET A 57 -15.19 20.83 15.95
CA MET A 57 -14.57 20.28 14.75
C MET A 57 -15.12 20.92 13.48
N LEU A 58 -16.45 21.06 13.32
CA LEU A 58 -17.03 21.73 12.15
C LEU A 58 -16.58 23.20 12.03
N ARG A 59 -16.30 23.86 13.15
CA ARG A 59 -15.80 25.25 13.17
C ARG A 59 -14.34 25.34 12.76
N THR A 60 -13.49 24.49 13.34
CA THR A 60 -12.02 24.61 13.28
C THR A 60 -11.36 23.69 12.27
N GLY A 61 -12.06 22.63 11.83
CA GLY A 61 -11.49 21.52 11.07
C GLY A 61 -10.64 20.56 11.92
N VAL A 62 -10.62 20.72 13.25
CA VAL A 62 -9.75 19.94 14.15
C VAL A 62 -10.57 19.31 15.27
N VAL A 63 -10.33 18.02 15.51
CA VAL A 63 -10.93 17.32 16.66
C VAL A 63 -10.19 17.71 17.94
N TYR A 64 -10.87 18.44 18.82
CA TYR A 64 -10.36 18.84 20.12
C TYR A 64 -11.46 18.86 21.20
N PRO A 65 -11.21 18.27 22.39
CA PRO A 65 -10.04 17.48 22.76
C PRO A 65 -9.95 16.17 21.96
N LYS A 66 -8.73 15.63 21.84
CA LYS A 66 -8.55 14.30 21.25
C LYS A 66 -9.12 13.25 22.22
N PRO A 67 -9.91 12.27 21.73
CA PRO A 67 -10.34 11.11 22.51
C PRO A 67 -9.19 10.45 23.27
N GLU A 68 -9.38 10.28 24.57
CA GLU A 68 -8.38 9.71 25.47
C GLU A 68 -8.32 8.17 25.40
N SER A 69 -9.33 7.55 24.80
CA SER A 69 -9.45 6.10 24.67
C SER A 69 -10.16 5.70 23.38
N LEU A 70 -10.00 4.43 22.98
CA LEU A 70 -10.74 3.86 21.84
C LEU A 70 -12.26 3.92 22.07
N ALA A 71 -12.73 3.68 23.29
CA ALA A 71 -14.15 3.76 23.61
C ALA A 71 -14.71 5.20 23.49
N ALA A 72 -13.90 6.23 23.80
CA ALA A 72 -14.28 7.62 23.58
C ALA A 72 -14.33 7.96 22.08
N LEU A 73 -13.39 7.42 21.30
CA LEU A 73 -13.40 7.55 19.85
C LEU A 73 -14.61 6.85 19.22
N ASP A 74 -14.98 5.66 19.71
CA ASP A 74 -16.17 4.94 19.27
C ASP A 74 -17.43 5.77 19.43
N ARG A 75 -17.62 6.33 20.64
CA ARG A 75 -18.75 7.23 20.91
C ARG A 75 -18.76 8.45 19.99
N LEU A 76 -17.58 9.04 19.74
CA LEU A 76 -17.48 10.20 18.84
C LEU A 76 -17.86 9.83 17.39
N ILE A 77 -17.44 8.66 16.92
CA ILE A 77 -17.77 8.19 15.57
C ILE A 77 -19.25 7.85 15.45
N ASP A 78 -19.84 7.17 16.44
CA ASP A 78 -21.27 6.86 16.44
C ASP A 78 -22.12 8.15 16.48
N GLU A 79 -21.68 9.15 17.22
CA GLU A 79 -22.34 10.45 17.26
C GLU A 79 -22.17 11.20 15.92
N ALA A 80 -20.99 11.16 15.31
CA ALA A 80 -20.76 11.74 13.99
C ALA A 80 -21.64 11.10 12.92
N ARG A 81 -21.85 9.78 12.98
CA ARG A 81 -22.79 9.05 12.12
C ARG A 81 -24.23 9.52 12.31
N PHE A 82 -24.67 9.66 13.55
CA PHE A 82 -26.02 10.15 13.87
C PHE A 82 -26.29 11.54 13.27
N TYR A 83 -25.31 12.44 13.36
CA TYR A 83 -25.43 13.79 12.79
C TYR A 83 -25.16 13.86 11.28
N GLY A 84 -24.64 12.80 10.66
CA GLY A 84 -24.27 12.77 9.25
C GLY A 84 -22.98 13.52 8.94
N VAL A 85 -22.01 13.54 9.86
CA VAL A 85 -20.73 14.26 9.76
C VAL A 85 -19.50 13.35 9.88
N GLU A 86 -19.65 12.04 9.68
CA GLU A 86 -18.54 11.08 9.78
C GLU A 86 -17.41 11.39 8.79
N GLU A 87 -17.72 11.75 7.54
CA GLU A 87 -16.68 12.07 6.55
C GLU A 87 -15.85 13.29 6.97
N PHE A 88 -16.50 14.30 7.56
CA PHE A 88 -15.80 15.46 8.10
C PHE A 88 -14.92 15.08 9.30
N LEU A 89 -15.42 14.18 10.17
CA LEU A 89 -14.63 13.61 11.25
C LEU A 89 -13.42 12.84 10.74
N ARG A 90 -13.58 12.01 9.71
CA ARG A 90 -12.50 11.24 9.08
C ARG A 90 -11.41 12.16 8.54
N ASN A 91 -11.80 13.22 7.85
CA ASN A 91 -10.87 14.22 7.31
C ASN A 91 -10.14 14.99 8.42
N ALA A 92 -10.87 15.43 9.46
CA ALA A 92 -10.30 16.12 10.61
C ALA A 92 -9.41 15.21 11.48
N TRP A 93 -9.68 13.91 11.48
CA TRP A 93 -8.88 12.90 12.16
C TRP A 93 -7.63 12.49 11.39
N GLY A 94 -7.58 12.80 10.09
CA GLY A 94 -6.50 12.44 9.18
C GLY A 94 -5.11 12.61 9.78
N CYS A 95 -4.23 11.68 9.44
CA CYS A 95 -2.82 11.77 9.78
C CYS A 95 -2.16 12.88 8.95
N ALA A 96 -1.16 13.54 9.54
CA ALA A 96 -0.33 14.45 8.77
C ALA A 96 0.33 13.68 7.61
N PRO A 97 0.63 14.32 6.46
CA PRO A 97 1.25 13.62 5.34
C PRO A 97 2.45 12.80 5.80
N LEU A 98 2.50 11.52 5.41
CA LEU A 98 3.55 10.62 5.87
C LEU A 98 4.91 11.13 5.41
N ASN A 99 5.69 11.64 6.34
CA ASN A 99 7.11 11.92 6.23
C ASN A 99 7.87 10.82 6.99
N GLY A 100 8.59 9.97 6.26
CA GLY A 100 9.43 8.93 6.81
C GLY A 100 10.64 9.49 7.58
N ILE A 101 11.00 10.76 7.44
CA ILE A 101 12.07 11.35 8.25
C ILE A 101 11.59 11.53 9.70
N ASP A 102 10.33 11.91 9.87
CA ASP A 102 9.71 12.22 11.16
C ASP A 102 8.68 11.16 11.59
N ALA A 103 8.72 9.96 11.00
CA ALA A 103 7.77 8.91 11.33
C ALA A 103 8.13 8.25 12.66
N GLU A 104 7.12 8.06 13.50
CA GLU A 104 7.23 7.41 14.80
C GLU A 104 6.21 6.27 14.92
N LYS A 105 6.48 5.32 15.82
CA LYS A 105 5.57 4.21 16.08
C LYS A 105 4.35 4.71 16.84
N ALA A 106 3.19 4.56 16.20
CA ALA A 106 1.91 4.61 16.86
C ALA A 106 1.58 3.26 17.51
N LYS A 107 0.40 3.18 18.12
CA LYS A 107 -0.09 1.94 18.73
C LYS A 107 -0.25 0.86 17.65
N PRO A 108 0.37 -0.33 17.82
CA PRO A 108 0.22 -1.40 16.84
C PRO A 108 -1.20 -1.95 16.84
N VAL A 109 -1.61 -2.52 15.71
CA VAL A 109 -2.87 -3.25 15.59
C VAL A 109 -2.62 -4.75 15.72
N ILE A 110 -3.51 -5.43 16.44
CA ILE A 110 -3.37 -6.87 16.74
C ILE A 110 -4.58 -7.62 16.12
N PRO A 111 -4.37 -8.43 15.06
CA PRO A 111 -5.42 -9.24 14.44
C PRO A 111 -6.05 -10.25 15.39
N SER A 112 -7.15 -10.88 14.94
CA SER A 112 -7.77 -11.97 15.70
C SER A 112 -6.88 -13.21 15.76
N GLY A 113 -6.54 -13.67 16.96
CA GLY A 113 -5.93 -14.99 17.17
C GLY A 113 -4.43 -14.91 17.42
N ILE A 114 -3.72 -16.00 17.13
CA ILE A 114 -2.29 -16.17 17.42
C ILE A 114 -1.42 -16.21 16.16
N ASP A 115 -2.06 -16.19 14.98
CA ASP A 115 -1.39 -16.27 13.70
C ASP A 115 -0.66 -14.97 13.39
N VAL A 116 0.53 -15.08 12.79
CA VAL A 116 1.35 -13.92 12.43
C VAL A 116 0.85 -13.33 11.10
N PRO A 117 0.79 -11.99 10.94
CA PRO A 117 0.48 -11.34 9.67
C PRO A 117 1.40 -11.80 8.54
N ARG A 118 0.81 -12.29 7.44
CA ARG A 118 1.52 -12.76 6.24
C ARG A 118 1.44 -11.76 5.09
N THR A 119 0.29 -11.11 4.95
CA THR A 119 0.01 -10.15 3.87
C THR A 119 -0.81 -8.97 4.41
N LEU A 120 -0.63 -7.81 3.82
CA LEU A 120 -1.26 -6.55 4.23
C LEU A 120 -1.84 -5.86 3.00
N ALA A 121 -2.97 -5.18 3.17
CA ALA A 121 -3.51 -4.26 2.19
C ALA A 121 -3.99 -2.98 2.89
N ALA A 122 -3.33 -1.86 2.60
CA ALA A 122 -3.70 -0.56 3.15
C ALA A 122 -4.69 0.16 2.21
N GLY A 123 -5.65 0.88 2.79
CA GLY A 123 -6.56 1.76 2.06
C GLY A 123 -6.05 3.19 2.00
N GLU A 124 -6.54 3.96 1.03
CA GLU A 124 -6.22 5.38 0.89
C GLU A 124 -6.71 6.23 2.08
N ASP A 125 -7.74 5.76 2.78
CA ASP A 125 -8.29 6.35 4.00
C ASP A 125 -7.51 5.99 5.28
N GLY A 126 -6.46 5.16 5.16
CA GLY A 126 -5.62 4.73 6.28
C GLY A 126 -6.19 3.53 7.04
N SER A 127 -7.23 2.90 6.49
CA SER A 127 -7.68 1.57 6.91
C SER A 127 -6.65 0.49 6.54
N LEU A 128 -6.72 -0.65 7.23
CA LEU A 128 -5.77 -1.75 7.03
C LEU A 128 -6.50 -3.09 7.04
N TRP A 129 -6.23 -3.92 6.05
CA TRP A 129 -6.66 -5.31 6.02
C TRP A 129 -5.44 -6.21 6.21
N VAL A 130 -5.57 -7.19 7.08
CA VAL A 130 -4.48 -8.07 7.51
C VAL A 130 -4.85 -9.51 7.20
N GLY A 131 -4.09 -10.16 6.32
CA GLY A 131 -4.15 -11.61 6.11
C GLY A 131 -3.22 -12.32 7.09
N HIS A 132 -3.76 -13.20 7.92
CA HIS A 132 -3.02 -13.97 8.93
C HIS A 132 -3.65 -15.37 9.06
N GLY A 133 -2.81 -16.41 8.95
CA GLY A 133 -3.31 -17.79 8.84
C GLY A 133 -4.41 -17.90 7.76
N SER A 134 -5.53 -18.55 8.11
CA SER A 134 -6.72 -18.69 7.28
C SER A 134 -7.75 -17.58 7.48
N LYS A 135 -7.32 -16.35 7.82
CA LYS A 135 -8.21 -15.26 8.20
C LYS A 135 -7.79 -13.94 7.59
N ILE A 136 -8.78 -13.06 7.41
CA ILE A 136 -8.60 -11.67 7.01
C ILE A 136 -9.26 -10.79 8.08
N THR A 137 -8.48 -9.98 8.80
CA THR A 137 -8.99 -9.00 9.76
C THR A 137 -8.97 -7.60 9.18
N VAL A 138 -10.10 -6.90 9.26
CA VAL A 138 -10.30 -5.55 8.75
C VAL A 138 -10.24 -4.53 9.88
N TYR A 139 -9.45 -3.48 9.68
CA TYR A 139 -9.41 -2.27 10.49
C TYR A 139 -9.90 -1.09 9.67
N ASP A 140 -10.73 -0.23 10.26
CA ASP A 140 -11.18 1.01 9.62
C ASP A 140 -10.10 2.11 9.61
N TRP A 141 -10.44 3.28 9.06
CA TRP A 141 -9.59 4.48 9.03
C TRP A 141 -9.10 4.95 10.41
N ALA A 142 -9.82 4.60 11.48
CA ALA A 142 -9.46 4.87 12.87
C ALA A 142 -8.67 3.73 13.52
N LEU A 143 -8.26 2.72 12.73
CA LEU A 143 -7.60 1.49 13.15
C LEU A 143 -8.40 0.68 14.17
N ARG A 144 -9.72 0.80 14.13
CA ARG A 144 -10.62 -0.02 14.92
C ARG A 144 -10.91 -1.30 14.18
N LYS A 145 -10.81 -2.41 14.88
CA LYS A 145 -11.13 -3.73 14.34
C LYS A 145 -12.62 -3.83 14.05
N GLN A 146 -12.97 -4.09 12.79
CA GLN A 146 -14.34 -4.23 12.34
C GLN A 146 -14.76 -5.71 12.33
N ARG A 147 -14.16 -6.50 11.43
CA ARG A 147 -14.53 -7.90 11.22
C ARG A 147 -13.29 -8.76 11.00
N THR A 148 -13.42 -10.05 11.33
CA THR A 148 -12.48 -11.09 10.89
C THR A 148 -13.25 -12.11 10.06
N THR A 149 -12.84 -12.26 8.81
CA THR A 149 -13.39 -13.21 7.84
C THR A 149 -12.54 -14.48 7.83
N LEU A 150 -13.17 -15.65 7.97
CA LEU A 150 -12.49 -16.93 7.80
C LEU A 150 -12.43 -17.27 6.30
N THR A 151 -11.26 -17.63 5.81
CA THR A 151 -11.05 -18.02 4.41
C THR A 151 -11.02 -19.54 4.27
N GLU A 152 -11.20 -20.00 3.04
CA GLU A 152 -10.99 -21.41 2.66
C GLU A 152 -9.49 -21.70 2.46
N LEU A 153 -8.68 -20.65 2.29
CA LEU A 153 -7.22 -20.69 2.22
C LEU A 153 -6.65 -21.12 3.58
N GLY A 154 -5.70 -22.05 3.61
CA GLY A 154 -5.00 -22.39 4.84
C GLY A 154 -3.99 -21.30 5.23
N ALA A 155 -3.45 -20.57 4.25
CA ALA A 155 -2.73 -19.32 4.48
C ALA A 155 -3.02 -18.28 3.39
N VAL A 156 -3.25 -17.02 3.77
CA VAL A 156 -3.37 -15.91 2.82
C VAL A 156 -1.98 -15.40 2.45
N ASP A 157 -1.48 -15.75 1.26
CA ASP A 157 -0.09 -15.51 0.85
C ASP A 157 0.09 -14.16 0.17
N VAL A 158 -0.85 -13.83 -0.72
CA VAL A 158 -0.92 -12.56 -1.44
C VAL A 158 -2.33 -12.00 -1.27
N MET A 159 -2.42 -10.69 -1.12
CA MET A 159 -3.68 -9.99 -0.93
C MET A 159 -3.62 -8.64 -1.61
N HIS A 160 -4.72 -8.26 -2.25
CA HIS A 160 -4.86 -6.95 -2.89
C HIS A 160 -6.30 -6.45 -2.74
N ARG A 161 -6.45 -5.19 -2.32
CA ARG A 161 -7.76 -4.57 -2.11
C ARG A 161 -8.32 -4.10 -3.45
N LEU A 162 -9.54 -4.54 -3.79
CA LEU A 162 -10.20 -4.15 -5.03
C LEU A 162 -11.09 -2.92 -4.84
N THR A 163 -11.92 -2.96 -3.81
CA THR A 163 -12.91 -1.94 -3.46
C THR A 163 -12.91 -1.76 -1.93
N ASP A 164 -13.87 -1.02 -1.39
CA ASP A 164 -14.00 -0.85 0.06
C ASP A 164 -14.52 -2.09 0.79
N ASP A 165 -15.02 -3.05 0.03
CA ASP A 165 -15.66 -4.27 0.52
C ASP A 165 -15.04 -5.56 -0.04
N LEU A 166 -14.40 -5.51 -1.21
CA LEU A 166 -13.83 -6.70 -1.86
C LEU A 166 -12.32 -6.76 -1.76
N VAL A 167 -11.83 -7.93 -1.35
CA VAL A 167 -10.42 -8.27 -1.35
C VAL A 167 -10.15 -9.48 -2.25
N THR A 168 -9.07 -9.41 -3.00
CA THR A 168 -8.53 -10.54 -3.76
C THR A 168 -7.38 -11.18 -3.00
N CYS A 169 -7.36 -12.51 -3.00
CA CYS A 169 -6.40 -13.31 -2.26
C CYS A 169 -5.89 -14.46 -3.13
N GLY A 170 -4.63 -14.82 -2.89
CA GLY A 170 -4.01 -16.03 -3.43
C GLY A 170 -3.28 -16.78 -2.33
N ALA A 171 -3.18 -18.10 -2.50
CA ALA A 171 -2.50 -18.96 -1.56
C ALA A 171 -1.74 -20.07 -2.28
N SER A 172 -0.63 -20.53 -1.71
CA SER A 172 0.16 -21.64 -2.25
C SER A 172 -0.52 -23.00 -2.07
N ASP A 173 -1.49 -23.09 -1.17
CA ASP A 173 -2.17 -24.35 -0.81
C ASP A 173 -3.54 -24.52 -1.49
N LEU A 174 -4.13 -23.45 -2.02
CA LEU A 174 -5.39 -23.49 -2.77
C LEU A 174 -5.24 -22.81 -4.13
N PRO A 175 -5.41 -23.54 -5.25
CA PRO A 175 -5.33 -22.96 -6.57
C PRO A 175 -6.44 -21.94 -6.87
N GLY A 176 -6.06 -20.87 -7.57
CA GLY A 176 -6.96 -19.83 -8.03
C GLY A 176 -6.76 -18.49 -7.34
N LEU A 177 -7.42 -17.48 -7.91
CA LEU A 177 -7.62 -16.18 -7.28
C LEU A 177 -8.98 -16.19 -6.59
N HIS A 178 -8.98 -15.92 -5.29
CA HIS A 178 -10.19 -15.92 -4.46
C HIS A 178 -10.60 -14.50 -4.10
N VAL A 179 -11.89 -14.21 -4.17
CA VAL A 179 -12.46 -12.90 -3.84
C VAL A 179 -13.35 -13.05 -2.62
N TYR A 180 -13.08 -12.27 -1.59
CA TYR A 180 -13.87 -12.22 -0.37
C TYR A 180 -14.51 -10.84 -0.23
N ASP A 181 -15.80 -10.83 0.13
CA ASP A 181 -16.43 -9.64 0.67
C ASP A 181 -16.12 -9.59 2.17
N VAL A 182 -15.27 -8.65 2.57
CA VAL A 182 -14.80 -8.52 3.95
C VAL A 182 -15.80 -7.80 4.86
N THR A 183 -16.80 -7.12 4.30
CA THR A 183 -17.86 -6.47 5.07
C THR A 183 -18.92 -7.47 5.49
N GLN A 184 -19.29 -8.37 4.56
CA GLN A 184 -20.23 -9.47 4.81
C GLN A 184 -19.52 -10.68 5.44
N GLY A 185 -18.22 -10.82 5.20
CA GLY A 185 -17.43 -11.96 5.67
C GLY A 185 -17.70 -13.23 4.88
N VAL A 186 -17.93 -13.11 3.58
CA VAL A 186 -18.29 -14.23 2.70
C VAL A 186 -17.33 -14.36 1.54
N HIS A 187 -17.10 -15.60 1.11
CA HIS A 187 -16.43 -15.88 -0.16
C HIS A 187 -17.37 -15.53 -1.32
N SER A 188 -16.94 -14.61 -2.18
CA SER A 188 -17.74 -14.10 -3.29
C SER A 188 -17.55 -14.95 -4.55
N LYS A 189 -16.29 -15.16 -4.96
CA LYS A 189 -15.96 -15.84 -6.23
C LYS A 189 -14.52 -16.34 -6.25
N SER A 190 -14.29 -17.43 -6.97
CA SER A 190 -12.95 -17.90 -7.36
C SER A 190 -12.75 -17.81 -8.87
N VAL A 191 -11.54 -17.49 -9.30
CA VAL A 191 -11.11 -17.52 -10.69
C VAL A 191 -9.91 -18.45 -10.81
N SER A 192 -10.01 -19.47 -11.66
CA SER A 192 -8.91 -20.37 -11.97
C SER A 192 -8.36 -20.09 -13.37
N TRP A 193 -7.07 -20.33 -13.55
CA TRP A 193 -6.47 -20.36 -14.88
C TRP A 193 -6.57 -21.77 -15.46
N THR A 194 -7.27 -21.89 -16.59
CA THR A 194 -7.37 -23.11 -17.38
C THR A 194 -7.25 -22.78 -18.85
N ASP A 195 -6.67 -23.70 -19.62
CA ASP A 195 -6.58 -23.59 -21.08
C ASP A 195 -7.27 -24.80 -21.72
N ALA A 196 -8.25 -24.54 -22.59
CA ALA A 196 -8.98 -25.58 -23.31
C ALA A 196 -8.11 -26.30 -24.36
N ASN A 197 -7.07 -25.62 -24.87
CA ASN A 197 -6.16 -26.17 -25.88
C ASN A 197 -4.91 -26.81 -25.25
N ASP A 198 -4.60 -26.49 -24.00
CA ASP A 198 -3.49 -27.07 -23.25
C ASP A 198 -3.95 -27.59 -21.88
N PRO A 199 -4.32 -28.88 -21.77
CA PRO A 199 -4.84 -29.46 -20.54
C PRO A 199 -3.79 -29.53 -19.41
N ARG A 200 -2.53 -29.19 -19.68
CA ARG A 200 -1.47 -29.10 -18.66
C ARG A 200 -1.59 -27.84 -17.82
N VAL A 201 -2.37 -26.84 -18.26
CA VAL A 201 -2.66 -25.63 -17.50
C VAL A 201 -3.85 -25.89 -16.59
N TYR A 202 -3.56 -26.30 -15.36
CA TYR A 202 -4.54 -26.52 -14.30
C TYR A 202 -3.91 -26.24 -12.93
N ASN A 203 -4.74 -26.16 -11.87
CA ASN A 203 -4.32 -25.92 -10.49
C ASN A 203 -3.33 -24.75 -10.34
N ALA A 204 -3.58 -23.65 -11.06
CA ALA A 204 -2.68 -22.52 -11.06
C ALA A 204 -2.74 -21.73 -9.74
N ILE A 205 -1.58 -21.31 -9.25
CA ILE A 205 -1.39 -20.54 -8.01
C ILE A 205 -1.13 -19.08 -8.35
N VAL A 206 -1.60 -18.17 -7.50
CA VAL A 206 -1.41 -16.72 -7.65
C VAL A 206 -0.25 -16.24 -6.80
N HIS A 207 0.67 -15.49 -7.41
CA HIS A 207 1.89 -15.00 -6.76
C HIS A 207 1.94 -13.49 -6.55
N ALA A 208 1.23 -12.72 -7.39
CA ALA A 208 1.18 -11.27 -7.32
C ALA A 208 -0.15 -10.77 -7.87
N ILE A 209 -0.67 -9.69 -7.30
CA ILE A 209 -1.94 -9.09 -7.69
C ILE A 209 -1.78 -7.57 -7.74
N ALA A 210 -2.37 -6.94 -8.74
CA ALA A 210 -2.55 -5.49 -8.84
C ALA A 210 -3.91 -5.18 -9.47
N SER A 211 -4.34 -3.92 -9.41
CA SER A 211 -5.55 -3.50 -10.12
C SER A 211 -5.43 -2.06 -10.61
N ASN A 212 -6.30 -1.72 -11.56
CA ASN A 212 -6.62 -0.34 -11.90
C ASN A 212 -8.12 -0.10 -11.65
N ASP A 213 -8.67 0.97 -12.22
CA ASP A 213 -10.08 1.35 -12.04
C ASP A 213 -11.06 0.31 -12.59
N SER A 214 -10.70 -0.38 -13.69
CA SER A 214 -11.60 -1.29 -14.42
C SER A 214 -11.21 -2.76 -14.33
N SER A 215 -9.97 -3.08 -13.95
CA SER A 215 -9.39 -4.39 -14.18
C SER A 215 -8.47 -4.83 -13.04
N VAL A 216 -8.41 -6.14 -12.87
CA VAL A 216 -7.54 -6.84 -11.91
C VAL A 216 -6.50 -7.63 -12.69
N PHE A 217 -5.24 -7.54 -12.28
CA PHE A 217 -4.12 -8.27 -12.84
C PHE A 217 -3.63 -9.27 -11.81
N ALA A 218 -3.52 -10.55 -12.17
CA ALA A 218 -2.98 -11.56 -11.28
C ALA A 218 -1.94 -12.41 -12.01
N SER A 219 -0.77 -12.58 -11.40
CA SER A 219 0.30 -13.44 -11.91
C SER A 219 0.03 -14.87 -11.47
N PHE A 220 -0.24 -15.74 -12.44
CA PHE A 220 -0.48 -17.16 -12.24
C PHE A 220 0.73 -17.99 -12.66
N GLU A 221 0.97 -19.05 -11.90
CA GLU A 221 1.86 -20.15 -12.26
C GLU A 221 1.03 -21.44 -12.30
N SER A 222 1.15 -22.23 -13.37
CA SER A 222 0.41 -23.49 -13.51
C SER A 222 0.81 -24.50 -12.44
N GLY A 223 -0.05 -25.46 -12.12
CA GLY A 223 0.22 -26.45 -11.06
C GLY A 223 1.41 -27.37 -11.35
N GLN A 224 1.79 -27.53 -12.63
CA GLN A 224 3.02 -28.22 -13.04
C GLN A 224 4.26 -27.30 -13.01
N GLN A 225 4.07 -26.02 -12.71
CA GLN A 225 5.09 -24.97 -12.67
C GLN A 225 5.79 -24.73 -14.02
N LEU A 226 5.23 -25.24 -15.12
CA LEU A 226 5.84 -25.15 -16.46
C LEU A 226 5.41 -23.91 -17.25
N ASP A 227 4.26 -23.35 -16.90
CA ASP A 227 3.67 -22.20 -17.59
C ASP A 227 3.29 -21.14 -16.56
N ASN A 228 3.45 -19.89 -16.95
CA ASN A 228 3.02 -18.75 -16.15
C ASN A 228 2.50 -17.64 -17.07
N ALA A 229 1.52 -16.91 -16.59
CA ALA A 229 0.93 -15.79 -17.31
C ALA A 229 0.34 -14.78 -16.32
N VAL A 230 0.16 -13.54 -16.76
CA VAL A 230 -0.65 -12.57 -16.04
C VAL A 230 -2.04 -12.59 -16.61
N LEU A 231 -3.05 -12.94 -15.81
CA LEU A 231 -4.44 -12.85 -16.23
C LEU A 231 -5.00 -11.46 -15.90
N MET A 232 -5.68 -10.87 -16.88
CA MET A 232 -6.46 -9.65 -16.72
C MET A 232 -7.93 -10.01 -16.58
N MET A 233 -8.55 -9.54 -15.52
CA MET A 233 -9.96 -9.74 -15.22
C MET A 233 -10.70 -8.42 -15.16
N ASP A 234 -11.94 -8.40 -15.58
CA ASP A 234 -12.81 -7.24 -15.37
C ASP A 234 -13.15 -7.11 -13.87
N LYS A 235 -13.00 -5.92 -13.30
CA LYS A 235 -13.14 -5.68 -11.86
C LYS A 235 -14.59 -5.85 -11.37
N THR A 236 -15.57 -5.62 -12.25
CA THR A 236 -17.00 -5.66 -11.89
C THR A 236 -17.58 -7.08 -11.99
N THR A 237 -17.29 -7.77 -13.09
CA THR A 237 -17.79 -9.12 -13.38
C THR A 237 -16.87 -10.21 -12.86
N LEU A 238 -15.62 -9.87 -12.53
CA LEU A 238 -14.56 -10.79 -12.12
C LEU A 238 -14.37 -11.93 -13.13
N GLN A 239 -14.61 -11.66 -14.41
CA GLN A 239 -14.38 -12.61 -15.50
C GLN A 239 -13.01 -12.37 -16.12
N VAL A 240 -12.34 -13.45 -16.52
CA VAL A 240 -11.08 -13.34 -17.27
C VAL A 240 -11.38 -12.72 -18.62
N THR A 241 -10.69 -11.62 -18.92
CA THR A 241 -10.84 -10.87 -20.17
C THR A 241 -9.69 -11.15 -21.13
N ARG A 242 -8.47 -11.34 -20.60
CA ARG A 242 -7.27 -11.54 -21.40
C ARG A 242 -6.19 -12.29 -20.62
N GLU A 243 -5.41 -13.10 -21.32
CA GLU A 243 -4.13 -13.64 -20.86
C GLU A 243 -2.98 -12.78 -21.42
N ILE A 244 -2.06 -12.37 -20.57
CA ILE A 244 -0.94 -11.47 -20.90
C ILE A 244 0.38 -12.19 -20.65
N GLY A 245 1.24 -12.17 -21.68
CA GLY A 245 2.64 -12.53 -21.52
C GLY A 245 2.88 -13.95 -21.05
N ARG A 246 2.10 -14.92 -21.53
CA ARG A 246 2.33 -16.34 -21.23
C ARG A 246 3.75 -16.75 -21.60
N GLN A 247 4.41 -17.39 -20.65
CA GLN A 247 5.77 -17.91 -20.82
C GLN A 247 5.74 -19.40 -20.49
N ASN A 248 6.48 -20.16 -21.28
CA ASN A 248 6.70 -21.57 -21.05
C ASN A 248 8.18 -21.78 -20.67
N GLY A 249 8.40 -22.62 -19.68
CA GLY A 249 9.73 -23.10 -19.32
C GLY A 249 10.26 -22.55 -18.00
N GLN A 250 11.24 -23.27 -17.46
CA GLN A 250 11.81 -23.06 -16.13
C GLN A 250 13.00 -22.09 -16.12
N ALA A 251 13.23 -21.35 -17.21
CA ALA A 251 14.33 -20.41 -17.25
C ALA A 251 14.10 -19.27 -16.25
N ALA A 252 15.18 -18.83 -15.62
CA ALA A 252 15.20 -17.72 -14.66
C ALA A 252 14.37 -16.49 -15.12
N HIS A 253 14.50 -16.10 -16.38
CA HIS A 253 13.83 -14.92 -16.95
C HIS A 253 12.44 -15.18 -17.52
N THR A 254 11.94 -16.41 -17.39
CA THR A 254 10.60 -16.80 -17.84
C THR A 254 9.66 -17.13 -16.69
N LYS A 255 10.12 -17.10 -15.43
CA LYS A 255 9.30 -17.41 -14.26
C LYS A 255 8.19 -16.40 -13.99
N PHE A 256 7.23 -16.81 -13.16
CA PHE A 256 6.10 -15.98 -12.75
C PHE A 256 6.55 -14.64 -12.12
N ALA A 257 5.67 -13.65 -12.21
CA ALA A 257 5.91 -12.35 -11.59
C ALA A 257 5.63 -12.43 -10.08
N THR A 258 6.57 -11.91 -9.29
CA THR A 258 6.47 -11.80 -7.83
C THR A 258 5.97 -10.43 -7.39
N LYS A 259 5.91 -9.46 -8.30
CA LYS A 259 5.37 -8.12 -8.06
C LYS A 259 4.66 -7.60 -9.29
N LEU A 260 3.45 -7.08 -9.09
CA LEU A 260 2.69 -6.36 -10.11
C LEU A 260 2.38 -4.97 -9.57
N GLN A 261 2.48 -3.95 -10.41
CA GLN A 261 2.11 -2.59 -10.06
C GLN A 261 1.49 -1.89 -11.26
N TRP A 262 0.30 -1.33 -11.08
CA TRP A 262 -0.33 -0.48 -12.09
C TRP A 262 0.25 0.94 -12.02
N LEU A 263 0.59 1.50 -13.17
CA LEU A 263 1.11 2.86 -13.33
C LEU A 263 0.04 3.72 -14.00
N PRO A 264 -0.90 4.34 -13.23
CA PRO A 264 -2.02 5.08 -13.80
C PRO A 264 -1.61 6.25 -14.69
N ALA A 265 -0.57 7.02 -14.34
CA ALA A 265 -0.20 8.20 -15.12
C ALA A 265 0.38 7.82 -16.50
N LYS A 266 1.07 6.68 -16.59
CA LYS A 266 1.63 6.15 -17.85
C LYS A 266 0.70 5.17 -18.57
N ASN A 267 -0.32 4.65 -17.89
CA ASN A 267 -1.20 3.58 -18.37
C ASN A 267 -0.41 2.31 -18.73
N LEU A 268 0.53 1.93 -17.86
CA LEU A 268 1.41 0.77 -18.03
C LEU A 268 1.26 -0.20 -16.85
N LEU A 269 1.43 -1.48 -17.13
CA LEU A 269 1.58 -2.50 -16.09
C LEU A 269 3.07 -2.79 -15.88
N PHE A 270 3.57 -2.52 -14.68
CA PHE A 270 4.89 -2.96 -14.26
C PHE A 270 4.82 -4.41 -13.76
N VAL A 271 5.71 -5.24 -14.29
CA VAL A 271 5.81 -6.67 -13.99
C VAL A 271 7.23 -6.97 -13.52
N GLY A 272 7.36 -7.28 -12.24
CA GLY A 272 8.63 -7.60 -11.58
C GLY A 272 8.71 -9.07 -11.19
N SER A 273 9.89 -9.67 -11.32
CA SER A 273 10.14 -11.06 -10.97
C SER A 273 11.51 -11.20 -10.32
N VAL A 274 11.55 -11.82 -9.14
CA VAL A 274 12.79 -12.13 -8.39
C VAL A 274 12.70 -13.57 -7.92
N HIS A 275 13.70 -14.37 -8.27
CA HIS A 275 13.78 -15.77 -7.92
C HIS A 275 15.18 -16.12 -7.41
N GLY A 276 15.24 -16.75 -6.25
CA GLY A 276 16.47 -17.35 -5.71
C GLY A 276 16.44 -18.87 -5.86
N GLY A 277 17.61 -19.46 -6.14
CA GLY A 277 17.78 -20.91 -6.17
C GLY A 277 19.22 -21.32 -5.88
N SER A 278 19.50 -22.63 -6.00
CA SER A 278 20.83 -23.19 -5.72
C SER A 278 21.95 -22.64 -6.59
N PHE A 279 21.61 -22.03 -7.72
CA PHE A 279 22.55 -21.45 -8.70
C PHE A 279 22.60 -19.92 -8.66
N GLY A 280 22.08 -19.31 -7.60
CA GLY A 280 22.07 -17.86 -7.40
C GLY A 280 20.69 -17.24 -7.59
N PHE A 281 20.69 -15.91 -7.75
CA PHE A 281 19.49 -15.11 -7.94
C PHE A 281 19.34 -14.69 -9.39
N SER A 282 18.10 -14.50 -9.81
CA SER A 282 17.78 -14.01 -11.15
C SER A 282 16.42 -13.33 -11.14
N GLY A 283 16.20 -12.47 -12.13
CA GLY A 283 14.95 -11.73 -12.21
C GLY A 283 14.76 -11.03 -13.53
N TYR A 284 13.63 -10.35 -13.62
CA TYR A 284 13.36 -9.39 -14.68
C TYR A 284 12.41 -8.28 -14.21
N MET A 285 12.44 -7.17 -14.93
CA MET A 285 11.50 -6.06 -14.83
C MET A 285 10.96 -5.75 -16.21
N ARG A 286 9.65 -5.62 -16.35
CA ARG A 286 9.00 -5.31 -17.63
C ARG A 286 7.96 -4.23 -17.45
N LEU A 287 7.90 -3.33 -18.43
CA LEU A 287 6.79 -2.41 -18.61
C LEU A 287 5.95 -2.91 -19.78
N TRP A 288 4.66 -3.15 -19.52
CA TRP A 288 3.70 -3.60 -20.50
C TRP A 288 2.71 -2.49 -20.85
N ASP A 289 2.57 -2.18 -22.14
CA ASP A 289 1.47 -1.35 -22.64
C ASP A 289 0.32 -2.26 -23.08
N LEU A 290 -0.77 -2.24 -22.30
CA LEU A 290 -1.94 -3.08 -22.54
C LEU A 290 -2.73 -2.68 -23.79
N ARG A 291 -2.62 -1.41 -24.22
CA ARG A 291 -3.29 -0.90 -25.44
C ARG A 291 -2.61 -1.44 -26.70
N ALA A 292 -1.28 -1.51 -26.66
CA ALA A 292 -0.46 -2.00 -27.75
C ALA A 292 -0.14 -3.50 -27.64
N ASP A 293 -0.58 -4.14 -26.55
CA ASP A 293 -0.36 -5.55 -26.22
C ASP A 293 1.12 -5.97 -26.35
N LYS A 294 2.02 -5.11 -25.87
CA LYS A 294 3.47 -5.31 -26.02
C LYS A 294 4.25 -4.88 -24.79
N ILE A 295 5.39 -5.53 -24.62
CA ILE A 295 6.44 -5.07 -23.71
C ILE A 295 7.10 -3.84 -24.34
N VAL A 296 7.04 -2.70 -23.65
CA VAL A 296 7.70 -1.45 -24.08
C VAL A 296 9.10 -1.30 -23.50
N TRP A 297 9.40 -2.01 -22.41
CA TRP A 297 10.73 -2.08 -21.82
C TRP A 297 10.92 -3.40 -21.07
N ASP A 298 12.10 -4.02 -21.18
CA ASP A 298 12.47 -5.31 -20.58
C ASP A 298 13.90 -5.24 -20.04
N TRP A 299 14.08 -5.56 -18.77
CA TRP A 299 15.38 -5.66 -18.10
C TRP A 299 15.50 -7.01 -17.42
N LYS A 300 16.62 -7.71 -17.61
CA LYS A 300 16.85 -9.07 -17.11
C LYS A 300 18.14 -9.12 -16.30
N GLU A 301 18.13 -9.82 -15.18
CA GLU A 301 19.31 -10.01 -14.34
C GLU A 301 19.52 -11.49 -13.98
N PRO A 302 20.77 -11.96 -13.84
CA PRO A 302 22.02 -11.19 -13.78
C PRO A 302 22.48 -10.63 -15.14
N ASN A 303 22.87 -9.37 -15.15
CA ASN A 303 23.52 -8.75 -16.30
C ASN A 303 25.03 -8.88 -16.20
N PHE A 304 25.66 -9.24 -17.32
CA PHE A 304 27.10 -9.34 -17.42
C PHE A 304 27.63 -8.14 -18.17
N GLN A 305 28.41 -7.30 -17.48
CA GLN A 305 29.06 -6.15 -18.11
C GLN A 305 30.53 -6.45 -18.39
N ARG A 306 30.99 -6.01 -19.56
CA ARG A 306 32.39 -6.14 -19.95
C ARG A 306 33.15 -4.94 -19.37
N THR A 307 33.98 -5.19 -18.37
CA THR A 307 34.86 -4.21 -17.75
C THR A 307 36.28 -4.33 -18.29
N THR A 308 37.16 -3.38 -17.96
CA THR A 308 38.60 -3.46 -18.26
C THR A 308 39.30 -4.68 -17.65
N ARG A 309 38.69 -5.33 -16.64
CA ARG A 309 39.24 -6.49 -15.93
C ARG A 309 38.63 -7.83 -16.36
N GLY A 310 37.63 -7.82 -17.24
CA GLY A 310 36.96 -9.04 -17.72
C GLY A 310 35.46 -8.85 -17.88
N VAL A 311 34.70 -9.92 -17.69
CA VAL A 311 33.24 -9.86 -17.62
C VAL A 311 32.87 -9.93 -16.14
N GLU A 312 32.30 -8.84 -15.60
CA GLU A 312 31.81 -8.80 -14.23
C GLU A 312 30.30 -9.03 -14.21
N GLN A 313 29.88 -9.91 -13.32
CA GLN A 313 28.46 -10.14 -13.04
C GLN A 313 27.96 -8.98 -12.17
N GLN A 314 26.95 -8.26 -12.64
CA GLN A 314 26.28 -7.26 -11.82
C GLN A 314 25.44 -7.93 -10.73
N ASP A 315 25.30 -7.22 -9.61
CA ASP A 315 24.43 -7.65 -8.53
C ASP A 315 22.98 -7.75 -9.01
N VAL A 316 22.30 -8.79 -8.53
CA VAL A 316 20.89 -9.03 -8.86
C VAL A 316 20.02 -8.28 -7.87
N PHE A 317 18.87 -7.73 -8.29
CA PHE A 317 17.95 -7.09 -7.34
C PHE A 317 17.19 -8.09 -6.45
N ALA A 318 17.06 -7.74 -5.17
CA ALA A 318 16.29 -8.47 -4.15
C ALA A 318 14.82 -8.05 -4.14
N ASP A 319 14.55 -6.77 -4.42
CA ASP A 319 13.20 -6.23 -4.62
C ASP A 319 13.28 -4.97 -5.49
N MET A 320 12.13 -4.47 -5.92
CA MET A 320 11.98 -3.33 -6.80
C MET A 320 10.66 -2.59 -6.58
N VAL A 321 10.58 -1.32 -6.94
CA VAL A 321 9.32 -0.57 -6.91
C VAL A 321 9.36 0.57 -7.92
N VAL A 322 8.20 0.95 -8.44
CA VAL A 322 8.08 2.14 -9.30
C VAL A 322 7.40 3.26 -8.52
N ASP A 323 7.93 4.47 -8.62
CA ASP A 323 7.27 5.67 -8.13
C ASP A 323 7.02 6.61 -9.31
N GLU A 324 5.75 6.82 -9.67
CA GLU A 324 5.40 7.68 -10.81
C GLU A 324 5.61 9.16 -10.51
N ASP A 325 5.50 9.57 -9.24
CA ASP A 325 5.68 10.96 -8.82
C ASP A 325 7.15 11.39 -8.89
N LEU A 326 8.06 10.48 -8.52
CA LEU A 326 9.51 10.60 -8.73
C LEU A 326 9.90 10.27 -10.17
N GLY A 327 9.02 9.65 -10.94
CA GLY A 327 9.26 9.25 -12.32
C GLY A 327 10.38 8.20 -12.45
N ALA A 328 10.55 7.31 -11.47
CA ALA A 328 11.70 6.41 -11.40
C ALA A 328 11.32 4.97 -10.99
N ILE A 329 12.13 4.02 -11.45
CA ILE A 329 12.16 2.64 -10.96
C ILE A 329 13.29 2.52 -9.96
N PHE A 330 13.00 2.00 -8.78
CA PHE A 330 14.00 1.71 -7.75
C PHE A 330 14.22 0.21 -7.66
N LYS A 331 15.48 -0.18 -7.46
CA LYS A 331 15.88 -1.56 -7.14
C LYS A 331 16.85 -1.58 -5.97
N VAL A 332 16.90 -2.69 -5.25
CA VAL A 332 17.90 -2.92 -4.21
C VAL A 332 18.67 -4.20 -4.48
N GLY A 333 19.99 -4.15 -4.47
CA GLY A 333 20.85 -5.30 -4.76
C GLY A 333 20.80 -6.39 -3.67
N VAL A 334 20.90 -7.67 -4.07
CA VAL A 334 20.99 -8.81 -3.16
C VAL A 334 22.34 -8.79 -2.44
N GLN A 335 23.45 -8.71 -3.16
CA GLN A 335 24.80 -8.83 -2.62
C GLN A 335 25.34 -7.50 -2.10
N SER A 336 25.23 -6.44 -2.88
CA SER A 336 25.69 -5.10 -2.53
C SER A 336 24.80 -4.44 -1.49
N GLY A 337 23.50 -4.72 -1.56
CA GLY A 337 22.48 -3.93 -0.86
C GLY A 337 22.40 -2.48 -1.33
N ALA A 338 23.06 -2.11 -2.43
CA ALA A 338 22.96 -0.77 -2.98
C ALA A 338 21.52 -0.50 -3.47
N VAL A 339 21.04 0.72 -3.29
CA VAL A 339 19.79 1.19 -3.89
C VAL A 339 20.14 1.89 -5.18
N SER A 340 19.51 1.49 -6.27
CA SER A 340 19.70 2.14 -7.57
C SER A 340 18.36 2.64 -8.09
N LEU A 341 18.39 3.74 -8.83
CA LEU A 341 17.23 4.30 -9.52
C LEU A 341 17.47 4.30 -11.04
N ALA A 342 16.40 4.14 -11.80
CA ALA A 342 16.38 4.34 -13.24
C ALA A 342 15.24 5.31 -13.58
N ASP A 343 15.55 6.36 -14.35
CA ASP A 343 14.55 7.36 -14.77
C ASP A 343 13.62 6.76 -15.83
N LEU A 344 12.31 6.77 -15.58
CA LEU A 344 11.28 6.26 -16.50
C LEU A 344 11.26 6.99 -17.85
N ARG A 345 11.87 8.17 -17.96
CA ARG A 345 11.97 8.96 -19.19
C ARG A 345 13.20 8.57 -20.03
N ASN A 346 14.17 7.89 -19.45
CA ASN A 346 15.45 7.58 -20.07
C ASN A 346 15.87 6.12 -19.87
N LEU A 347 14.95 5.20 -20.18
CA LEU A 347 15.16 3.76 -20.01
C LEU A 347 15.91 3.10 -21.17
N ASP A 348 16.07 3.79 -22.31
CA ASP A 348 16.62 3.23 -23.55
C ASP A 348 18.16 3.13 -23.58
N THR A 349 18.83 3.52 -22.48
CA THR A 349 20.29 3.43 -22.35
C THR A 349 20.77 2.01 -22.10
N GLN A 350 22.04 1.71 -22.44
CA GLN A 350 22.65 0.40 -22.19
C GLN A 350 22.63 0.00 -20.70
N ASP A 351 22.80 0.97 -19.80
CA ASP A 351 22.67 0.79 -18.36
C ASP A 351 21.93 2.02 -17.78
N PRO A 352 20.62 1.88 -17.47
CA PRO A 352 19.81 2.99 -16.98
C PRO A 352 19.96 3.21 -15.47
N TRP A 353 20.77 2.41 -14.77
CA TRP A 353 20.83 2.43 -13.31
C TRP A 353 21.83 3.47 -12.79
N LEU A 354 21.37 4.29 -11.87
CA LEU A 354 22.15 5.20 -11.06
C LEU A 354 22.14 4.72 -9.63
N GLU A 355 23.31 4.38 -9.09
CA GLU A 355 23.44 3.99 -7.69
C GLU A 355 23.32 5.23 -6.78
N LEU A 356 22.46 5.15 -5.79
CA LEU A 356 22.27 6.23 -4.82
C LEU A 356 23.43 6.26 -3.83
N VAL A 357 24.02 7.44 -3.66
CA VAL A 357 25.18 7.60 -2.78
C VAL A 357 24.73 7.97 -1.38
N GLU A 358 25.21 7.19 -0.40
CA GLU A 358 24.99 7.49 1.01
C GLU A 358 25.90 8.65 1.45
N ALA A 359 25.32 9.71 2.01
CA ALA A 359 26.10 10.80 2.59
C ALA A 359 26.98 10.35 3.77
N ILE A 360 26.54 9.31 4.50
CA ILE A 360 27.26 8.67 5.59
C ILE A 360 27.07 7.15 5.44
N PRO A 361 28.13 6.38 5.10
CA PRO A 361 28.07 4.93 5.06
C PRO A 361 27.73 4.38 6.45
N LEU A 362 26.67 3.59 6.57
CA LEU A 362 26.40 2.83 7.80
C LEU A 362 27.33 1.60 7.85
N GLU A 363 27.60 1.07 9.05
CA GLU A 363 28.36 -0.18 9.18
C GLU A 363 27.68 -1.34 8.45
N LYS A 364 28.49 -2.14 7.73
CA LYS A 364 28.17 -3.35 6.93
C LYS A 364 26.74 -3.39 6.34
N VAL A 365 26.66 -3.08 5.06
CA VAL A 365 25.43 -3.29 4.27
C VAL A 365 24.97 -4.73 4.40
N VAL A 366 23.71 -4.91 4.83
CA VAL A 366 23.10 -6.23 4.99
C VAL A 366 22.92 -6.88 3.62
N THR A 367 23.68 -7.95 3.40
CA THR A 367 23.65 -8.77 2.18
C THR A 367 22.56 -9.83 2.29
N GLY A 368 21.94 -10.19 1.16
CA GLY A 368 20.94 -11.27 1.10
C GLY A 368 19.61 -10.82 0.49
N PRO A 369 18.69 -11.77 0.25
CA PRO A 369 17.44 -11.53 -0.47
C PRO A 369 16.33 -10.92 0.38
N ASN A 370 16.49 -10.87 1.71
CA ASN A 370 15.45 -10.41 2.63
C ASN A 370 15.39 -8.88 2.69
N LYS A 371 15.04 -8.29 1.55
CA LYS A 371 14.83 -6.85 1.39
C LYS A 371 13.45 -6.59 0.82
N LYS A 372 12.81 -5.51 1.24
CA LYS A 372 11.50 -5.09 0.74
C LYS A 372 11.53 -3.62 0.39
N LEU A 373 11.14 -3.30 -0.84
CA LEU A 373 10.98 -1.94 -1.33
C LEU A 373 9.50 -1.60 -1.49
N MET A 374 9.16 -0.41 -1.05
CA MET A 374 7.89 0.22 -1.38
C MET A 374 8.08 1.72 -1.55
N SER A 375 7.19 2.35 -2.31
CA SER A 375 7.18 3.80 -2.46
C SER A 375 5.84 4.37 -2.01
N TYR A 376 5.88 5.56 -1.42
CA TYR A 376 4.71 6.29 -0.97
C TYR A 376 5.05 7.76 -0.77
N ASN A 377 4.23 8.68 -1.26
CA ASN A 377 4.43 10.13 -1.14
C ASN A 377 5.86 10.60 -1.50
N LYS A 378 6.35 10.23 -2.69
CA LYS A 378 7.69 10.62 -3.17
C LYS A 378 8.84 10.18 -2.26
N GLN A 379 8.63 9.11 -1.50
CA GLN A 379 9.62 8.51 -0.62
C GLN A 379 9.67 7.02 -0.89
N VAL A 380 10.87 6.46 -0.78
CA VAL A 380 11.12 5.03 -0.97
C VAL A 380 11.50 4.43 0.37
N PHE A 381 10.66 3.55 0.89
CA PHE A 381 10.92 2.81 2.11
C PHE A 381 11.58 1.49 1.77
N LEU A 382 12.62 1.16 2.52
CA LEU A 382 13.40 -0.05 2.36
C LEU A 382 13.51 -0.77 3.70
N ALA A 383 13.06 -2.00 3.75
CA ALA A 383 13.37 -2.90 4.85
C ALA A 383 14.56 -3.77 4.51
N ARG A 384 15.52 -3.87 5.43
CA ARG A 384 16.69 -4.73 5.35
C ARG A 384 16.70 -5.64 6.57
N GLU A 385 16.29 -6.89 6.40
CA GLU A 385 16.00 -7.78 7.52
C GLU A 385 15.07 -7.11 8.54
N ALA A 386 15.55 -6.74 9.73
CA ALA A 386 14.75 -6.12 10.78
C ALA A 386 14.74 -4.58 10.72
N ASP A 387 15.66 -3.98 9.97
CA ASP A 387 15.80 -2.53 9.89
C ASP A 387 14.83 -1.95 8.86
N VAL A 388 14.40 -0.72 9.11
CA VAL A 388 13.57 0.05 8.20
C VAL A 388 14.28 1.38 7.96
N GLU A 389 14.48 1.73 6.70
CA GLU A 389 15.05 3.00 6.25
C GLU A 389 14.13 3.66 5.23
N VAL A 390 14.28 4.97 5.06
CA VAL A 390 13.60 5.76 4.06
C VAL A 390 14.61 6.52 3.23
N TRP A 391 14.34 6.60 1.94
CA TRP A 391 15.05 7.43 0.97
C TRP A 391 14.09 8.49 0.47
N ALA A 392 14.41 9.75 0.74
CA ALA A 392 13.59 10.90 0.36
C ALA A 392 14.42 11.85 -0.50
N GLU A 393 13.81 12.40 -1.56
CA GLU A 393 14.43 13.47 -2.33
C GLU A 393 14.56 14.71 -1.43
N VAL A 394 15.77 15.28 -1.37
CA VAL A 394 16.04 16.54 -0.72
C VAL A 394 16.28 17.57 -1.82
N PRO A 395 15.50 18.66 -1.87
CA PRO A 395 15.78 19.73 -2.80
C PRO A 395 17.15 20.32 -2.46
N LEU A 396 18.14 19.99 -3.29
CA LEU A 396 19.47 20.55 -3.16
C LEU A 396 19.37 22.07 -3.43
N ALA A 397 20.09 22.89 -2.66
CA ALA A 397 20.12 24.34 -2.85
C ALA A 397 20.39 24.69 -4.32
N GLU A 398 19.90 25.84 -4.82
CA GLU A 398 20.02 26.22 -6.24
C GLU A 398 21.47 26.17 -6.78
N SER A 399 22.47 26.32 -5.91
CA SER A 399 23.90 26.16 -6.23
C SER A 399 24.29 24.76 -6.73
N PHE A 400 23.50 23.72 -6.44
CA PHE A 400 23.73 22.34 -6.87
C PHE A 400 23.11 21.99 -8.23
N ARG A 401 22.24 22.85 -8.78
CA ARG A 401 21.67 22.67 -10.14
C ARG A 401 22.71 22.82 -11.26
N GLN A 402 23.93 23.26 -10.93
CA GLN A 402 25.06 23.32 -11.87
C GLN A 402 25.82 22.00 -12.00
N ARG A 403 25.48 20.96 -11.21
CA ARG A 403 26.05 19.62 -11.37
C ARG A 403 25.53 18.96 -12.63
N GLU A 404 26.32 18.04 -13.18
CA GLU A 404 25.82 17.14 -14.23
C GLU A 404 24.59 16.39 -13.71
N GLU A 405 23.60 16.14 -14.58
CA GLU A 405 22.32 15.51 -14.21
C GLU A 405 22.51 14.20 -13.45
N LYS A 406 23.54 13.43 -13.82
CA LYS A 406 23.93 12.21 -13.14
C LYS A 406 24.35 12.46 -11.68
N GLU A 407 25.28 13.39 -11.44
CA GLU A 407 25.73 13.73 -10.09
C GLU A 407 24.61 14.33 -9.22
N TYR A 408 23.66 15.04 -9.86
CA TYR A 408 22.47 15.54 -9.17
C TYR A 408 21.65 14.39 -8.59
N TRP A 409 21.27 13.42 -9.42
CA TRP A 409 20.43 12.30 -8.97
C TRP A 409 21.12 11.36 -7.97
N GLU A 410 22.42 11.13 -8.13
CA GLU A 410 23.21 10.32 -7.18
C GLU A 410 23.22 10.92 -5.76
N THR A 411 23.07 12.24 -5.63
CA THR A 411 23.17 12.98 -4.36
C THR A 411 21.89 13.68 -3.92
N SER A 412 20.81 13.60 -4.71
CA SER A 412 19.53 14.25 -4.42
C SER A 412 18.72 13.50 -3.37
N PHE A 413 18.96 12.21 -3.16
CA PHE A 413 18.29 11.43 -2.13
C PHE A 413 19.08 11.43 -0.82
N ARG A 414 18.37 11.60 0.30
CA ARG A 414 18.91 11.33 1.62
C ARG A 414 18.27 10.09 2.21
N ARG A 415 19.13 9.21 2.73
CA ARG A 415 18.73 8.10 3.57
C ARG A 415 18.51 8.57 5.01
N ASN A 416 17.41 8.16 5.62
CA ASN A 416 17.21 8.21 7.06
C ASN A 416 16.84 6.81 7.59
N LEU A 417 17.36 6.46 8.76
CA LEU A 417 17.10 5.18 9.40
C LEU A 417 15.92 5.33 10.37
N LEU A 418 14.79 4.73 10.05
CA LEU A 418 13.58 4.76 10.87
C LEU A 418 13.72 3.89 12.11
N GLU A 419 14.26 2.68 11.93
CA GLU A 419 14.52 1.76 13.01
C GLU A 419 15.75 0.92 12.70
N HIS A 420 16.61 0.79 13.72
CA HIS A 420 17.70 -0.17 13.73
C HIS A 420 17.49 -1.18 14.86
N ARG A 421 17.51 -2.47 14.53
CA ARG A 421 17.39 -3.55 15.52
C ARG A 421 18.64 -4.40 15.54
N ARG A 422 19.33 -4.36 16.69
CA ARG A 422 20.55 -5.15 16.93
C ARG A 422 20.35 -6.67 16.95
N HIS A 423 19.10 -7.15 17.09
CA HIS A 423 18.81 -8.58 17.17
C HIS A 423 18.02 -9.07 15.93
N PRO A 424 18.53 -10.07 15.20
CA PRO A 424 17.96 -10.54 13.92
C PRO A 424 16.66 -11.36 14.04
N GLY A 425 15.88 -11.20 15.13
CA GLY A 425 14.73 -12.05 15.45
C GLY A 425 13.38 -11.61 14.89
N GLN A 426 13.26 -10.39 14.35
CA GLN A 426 11.97 -9.83 13.90
C GLN A 426 12.11 -9.14 12.54
N MET A 427 12.56 -9.92 11.54
CA MET A 427 12.68 -9.45 10.15
C MET A 427 11.33 -8.92 9.63
N VAL A 428 11.36 -7.85 8.86
CA VAL A 428 10.19 -7.31 8.16
C VAL A 428 9.77 -8.29 7.07
N THR A 429 8.51 -8.72 7.12
CA THR A 429 7.93 -9.64 6.14
C THR A 429 7.11 -8.90 5.09
N GLN A 430 6.42 -7.82 5.48
CA GLN A 430 5.62 -6.98 4.60
C GLN A 430 5.70 -5.51 5.01
N MET A 431 5.63 -4.63 4.02
CA MET A 431 5.42 -3.19 4.20
C MET A 431 4.35 -2.71 3.21
N VAL A 432 3.40 -1.94 3.70
CA VAL A 432 2.40 -1.23 2.89
C VAL A 432 2.14 0.15 3.49
N ALA A 433 1.69 1.10 2.69
CA ALA A 433 1.31 2.43 3.17
C ALA A 433 -0.02 2.85 2.56
N GLY A 434 -0.75 3.67 3.31
CA GLY A 434 -2.07 4.17 2.95
C GLY A 434 -2.60 5.13 4.01
N GLY A 435 -3.41 6.11 3.60
CA GLY A 435 -3.93 7.19 4.45
C GLY A 435 -2.91 7.84 5.35
N GLN A 436 -1.73 8.14 4.80
CA GLN A 436 -0.64 8.81 5.51
C GLN A 436 -0.05 8.00 6.67
N ARG A 437 -0.13 6.67 6.59
CA ARG A 437 0.49 5.74 7.53
C ARG A 437 1.34 4.70 6.81
N LEU A 438 2.39 4.25 7.47
CA LEU A 438 3.17 3.08 7.07
C LEU A 438 2.84 1.92 8.02
N PHE A 439 2.60 0.75 7.45
CA PHE A 439 2.28 -0.49 8.16
C PHE A 439 3.38 -1.52 7.92
N VAL A 440 3.91 -2.08 9.00
CA VAL A 440 5.03 -3.03 8.94
C VAL A 440 4.65 -4.32 9.68
N ALA A 441 4.64 -5.43 8.95
CA ALA A 441 4.55 -6.77 9.54
C ALA A 441 5.94 -7.36 9.74
N ARG A 442 6.11 -8.10 10.83
CA ARG A 442 7.39 -8.71 11.19
C ARG A 442 7.21 -10.19 11.46
N LYS A 443 8.27 -10.95 11.17
CA LYS A 443 8.37 -12.36 11.55
C LYS A 443 8.21 -12.49 13.05
N ASP A 444 7.41 -13.48 13.46
CA ASP A 444 7.15 -13.84 14.85
C ASP A 444 6.49 -12.73 15.70
N PHE A 445 6.04 -11.62 15.09
CA PHE A 445 5.25 -10.59 15.74
C PHE A 445 3.79 -10.71 15.31
N GLN A 446 2.90 -11.01 16.26
CA GLN A 446 1.48 -11.23 15.98
C GLN A 446 0.73 -9.95 15.56
N GLY A 447 1.31 -8.77 15.75
CA GLY A 447 0.72 -7.50 15.38
C GLY A 447 1.26 -6.91 14.08
N VAL A 448 0.69 -5.78 13.69
CA VAL A 448 1.23 -4.92 12.64
C VAL A 448 1.64 -3.61 13.30
N GLU A 449 2.90 -3.21 13.08
CA GLU A 449 3.40 -1.91 13.54
C GLU A 449 2.78 -0.81 12.68
N VAL A 450 2.35 0.27 13.31
CA VAL A 450 1.77 1.44 12.66
C VAL A 450 2.73 2.59 12.85
N TRP A 451 3.08 3.25 11.75
CA TRP A 451 3.99 4.38 11.73
C TRP A 451 3.26 5.61 11.19
N GLU A 452 3.33 6.71 11.94
CA GLU A 452 2.70 7.97 11.61
C GLU A 452 3.71 9.10 11.75
N THR A 453 3.54 10.19 11.02
CA THR A 453 4.38 11.38 11.20
C THR A 453 4.05 12.07 12.51
N ARG A 454 5.10 12.35 13.28
CA ARG A 454 5.00 13.08 14.55
C ARG A 454 4.28 14.41 14.34
N LYS A 455 3.21 14.63 15.11
CA LYS A 455 2.43 15.89 15.10
C LYS A 455 3.02 16.94 16.01
#